data_AF-A0A940V8G8-F1
#
_entry.id   AF-A0A940V8G8-F1
#
_cell.length_a   1.000
_cell.length_b   1.000
_cell.length_c   1.000
_cell.angle_alpha   90.00
_cell.angle_beta   90.00
_cell.angle_gamma   90.00
#
_symmetry.space_group_name_H-M   'P 1'
#
loop_
_entity.id
_entity.type
_entity.pdbx_description
1 polymer ?
#
loop_
_entity_poly.entity_id
_entity_poly.type
_entity_poly.pdbx_seq_one_letter_code
_entity_poly.pdbx_strand_id
1 'polypeptide(L)'
;VRYGERGQIATNSFLQYKIPTRSDIGQLQVAFEETHEPTGPFGAKSIGEIVINTPAPAIADAIYNACGARLRQLPMLPQNVWAAIQKKADQSPSA
;
A
#
# COMPACT_ATOMS: atom_id res chain seq x y z
N VAL A 1 11.66 0.05 7.06
CA VAL A 1 12.81 -0.25 7.94
C VAL A 1 13.09 0.97 8.81
N ARG A 2 13.45 0.80 10.09
CA ARG A 2 13.85 1.92 10.96
C ARG A 2 15.27 1.72 11.46
N TYR A 3 16.03 2.82 11.54
CA TYR A 3 17.39 2.84 12.06
C TYR A 3 17.40 3.56 13.42
N GLY A 4 18.21 3.06 14.35
CA GLY A 4 18.49 3.73 15.61
C GLY A 4 19.57 4.81 15.45
N GLU A 5 19.80 5.59 16.51
CA GLU A 5 20.73 6.72 16.51
C GLU A 5 22.19 6.34 16.18
N ARG A 6 22.57 5.07 16.41
CA ARG A 6 23.91 4.56 16.10
C ARG A 6 23.96 3.82 14.75
N GLY A 7 22.94 3.99 13.90
CA GLY A 7 22.86 3.38 12.58
C GLY A 7 22.45 1.89 12.56
N GLN A 8 22.13 1.30 13.71
CA GLN A 8 21.68 -0.09 13.79
C GLN A 8 20.24 -0.24 13.29
N ILE A 9 19.92 -1.37 12.64
CA ILE A 9 18.56 -1.66 12.19
C ILE A 9 17.69 -2.03 13.40
N ALA A 10 16.72 -1.17 13.73
CA ALA A 10 15.80 -1.37 14.85
C ALA A 10 14.66 -2.36 14.53
N THR A 11 14.43 -2.64 13.25
CA THR A 11 13.40 -3.59 12.77
C THR A 11 14.07 -4.83 12.15
N ASN A 12 14.99 -5.46 12.87
CA ASN A 12 15.80 -6.58 12.39
C ASN A 12 15.22 -7.97 12.73
N SER A 13 13.96 -8.04 13.19
CA SER A 13 13.25 -9.29 13.42
C SER A 13 11.80 -9.21 12.91
N PHE A 14 11.17 -10.36 12.68
CA PHE A 14 9.77 -10.45 12.26
C PHE A 14 8.77 -9.97 13.32
N LEU A 15 9.20 -9.78 14.59
CA LEU A 15 8.34 -9.19 15.60
C LEU A 15 8.01 -7.72 15.25
N GLN A 16 9.01 -6.97 14.78
CA GLN A 16 8.85 -5.55 14.40
C GLN A 16 8.61 -5.36 12.90
N TYR A 17 9.23 -6.17 12.04
CA TYR A 17 9.05 -6.11 10.59
C TYR A 17 7.87 -6.98 10.17
N LYS A 18 6.69 -6.36 10.10
CA LYS A 18 5.44 -7.06 9.79
C LYS A 18 5.41 -7.48 8.31
N ILE A 19 5.18 -8.76 8.08
CA ILE A 19 4.87 -9.34 6.76
C ILE A 19 3.41 -9.80 6.81
N PRO A 20 2.60 -9.52 5.77
CA PRO A 20 1.21 -9.97 5.72
C PRO A 20 1.10 -11.49 5.92
N THR A 21 0.16 -11.88 6.77
CA THR A 21 -0.22 -13.26 7.05
C THR A 21 -1.49 -13.62 6.26
N ARG A 22 -1.91 -14.89 6.34
CA ARG A 22 -3.16 -15.36 5.73
C ARG A 22 -4.38 -14.55 6.18
N SER A 23 -4.39 -14.06 7.43
CA SER A 23 -5.53 -13.32 7.98
C SER A 23 -5.57 -11.85 7.51
N ASP A 24 -4.46 -11.32 7.01
CA ASP A 24 -4.38 -9.93 6.53
C ASP A 24 -4.91 -9.78 5.09
N ILE A 25 -4.93 -10.87 4.33
CA ILE A 25 -5.39 -10.90 2.94
C ILE A 25 -6.78 -11.52 2.87
N GLY A 26 -7.77 -10.70 2.46
CA GLY A 26 -9.14 -11.14 2.23
C GLY A 26 -9.32 -11.89 0.91
N GLN A 27 -10.50 -11.76 0.31
CA GLN A 27 -10.79 -12.33 -1.00
C GLN A 27 -10.03 -11.58 -2.10
N LEU A 28 -9.15 -12.29 -2.80
CA LEU A 28 -8.49 -11.79 -4.02
C LEU A 28 -9.37 -12.05 -5.23
N GLN A 29 -9.72 -10.99 -5.96
CA GLN A 29 -10.40 -11.08 -7.24
C GLN A 29 -9.36 -10.94 -8.35
N VAL A 30 -9.34 -11.92 -9.26
CA VAL A 30 -8.39 -11.97 -10.36
C VAL A 30 -9.17 -12.01 -11.67
N ALA A 31 -8.85 -11.09 -12.57
CA ALA A 31 -9.37 -11.05 -13.93
C ALA A 31 -8.17 -11.08 -14.89
N PHE A 32 -8.33 -11.79 -16.00
CA PHE A 32 -7.31 -11.89 -17.04
C PHE A 32 -7.76 -11.07 -18.24
N GLU A 33 -6.89 -10.17 -18.68
CA GLU A 33 -7.04 -9.46 -19.95
C GLU A 33 -6.01 -10.04 -20.93
N GLU A 34 -6.50 -10.61 -22.03
CA GLU A 34 -5.63 -11.24 -23.02
C GLU A 34 -5.09 -10.18 -23.98
N THR A 35 -3.77 -9.99 -23.96
CA THR A 35 -3.07 -9.13 -24.90
C THR A 35 -1.93 -9.89 -25.55
N HIS A 36 -1.66 -9.61 -26.83
CA HIS A 36 -0.60 -10.25 -27.58
C HIS A 36 0.66 -9.35 -27.62
N GLU A 37 1.80 -9.87 -27.15
CA GLU A 37 3.10 -9.20 -27.23
C GLU A 37 3.92 -9.79 -28.40
N PRO A 38 4.09 -9.06 -29.53
CA PRO A 38 4.75 -9.59 -30.73
C PRO A 38 6.20 -10.04 -30.51
N THR A 39 6.86 -9.48 -29.50
CA THR A 39 8.27 -9.79 -29.17
C THR A 39 8.41 -10.98 -28.21
N GLY A 40 7.31 -11.41 -27.58
CA GLY A 40 7.29 -12.48 -26.60
C GLY A 40 7.08 -13.85 -27.24
N PRO A 41 7.71 -14.92 -26.71
CA PRO A 41 7.41 -16.27 -27.16
C PRO A 41 5.91 -16.57 -26.95
N PHE A 42 5.26 -17.07 -27.98
CA PHE A 42 3.82 -17.36 -27.97
C PHE A 42 2.92 -16.13 -27.65
N GLY A 43 3.42 -14.90 -27.82
CA GLY A 43 2.68 -13.68 -27.50
C GLY A 43 2.69 -13.30 -26.02
N ALA A 44 3.51 -13.96 -25.19
CA ALA A 44 3.53 -13.75 -23.74
C ALA A 44 4.18 -12.43 -23.31
N LYS A 45 3.65 -11.83 -22.24
CA LYS A 45 4.18 -10.59 -21.63
C LYS A 45 4.58 -10.83 -20.18
N SER A 46 5.63 -10.14 -19.72
CA SER A 46 6.04 -10.20 -18.32
C SER A 46 5.07 -9.44 -17.41
N ILE A 47 4.69 -10.05 -16.29
CA ILE A 47 3.82 -9.48 -15.25
C ILE A 47 4.41 -9.59 -13.84
N GLY A 48 5.61 -10.16 -13.68
CA GLY A 48 6.16 -10.52 -12.36
C GLY A 48 6.37 -9.32 -11.42
N GLU A 49 6.99 -8.25 -11.92
CA GLU A 49 7.28 -7.07 -11.10
C GLU A 49 6.20 -5.99 -11.20
N ILE A 50 5.48 -5.92 -12.32
CA ILE A 50 4.53 -4.82 -12.54
C ILE A 50 3.41 -4.79 -11.49
N VAL A 51 3.05 -5.96 -10.95
CA VAL A 51 2.01 -6.13 -9.93
C VAL A 51 2.41 -5.63 -8.54
N ILE A 52 3.68 -5.32 -8.28
CA ILE A 52 4.09 -4.74 -6.98
C ILE A 52 3.84 -3.23 -6.91
N ASN A 53 3.68 -2.57 -8.06
CA ASN A 53 3.58 -1.11 -8.14
C ASN A 53 2.18 -0.60 -7.80
N THR A 54 1.15 -1.36 -8.19
CA THR A 54 -0.26 -0.96 -8.08
C THR A 54 -0.89 -1.11 -6.69
N PRO A 55 -0.47 -2.01 -5.78
CA PRO A 55 -1.14 -2.19 -4.49
C PRO A 55 -1.06 -0.96 -3.58
N ALA A 56 0.11 -0.31 -3.48
CA ALA A 56 0.29 0.84 -2.61
C ALA A 56 -0.66 2.02 -2.94
N PRO A 57 -0.74 2.50 -4.21
CA PRO A 57 -1.71 3.54 -4.56
C PRO A 57 -3.17 3.07 -4.45
N ALA A 58 -3.48 1.82 -4.81
CA ALA A 58 -4.84 1.28 -4.69
C ALA A 58 -5.33 1.30 -3.23
N ILE A 59 -4.48 0.89 -2.28
CA ILE A 59 -4.80 0.96 -0.83
C ILE A 59 -4.94 2.42 -0.37
N ALA A 60 -4.07 3.32 -0.83
CA ALA A 60 -4.14 4.73 -0.47
C ALA A 60 -5.45 5.39 -0.94
N ASP A 61 -5.88 5.09 -2.17
CA ASP A 61 -7.14 5.57 -2.73
C ASP A 61 -8.34 4.92 -2.03
N ALA A 62 -8.26 3.65 -1.62
CA ALA A 62 -9.30 3.00 -0.83
C ALA A 62 -9.48 3.66 0.55
N ILE A 63 -8.39 4.03 1.23
CA ILE A 63 -8.46 4.78 2.49
C ILE A 63 -9.08 6.16 2.26
N TYR A 64 -8.65 6.87 1.22
CA TYR A 64 -9.25 8.16 0.86
C TYR A 64 -10.75 8.04 0.56
N ASN A 65 -11.18 7.01 -0.17
CA ASN A 65 -12.59 6.76 -0.44
C ASN A 65 -13.39 6.47 0.85
N ALA A 66 -12.78 5.75 1.81
CA ALA A 66 -13.44 5.37 3.06
C ALA A 66 -13.63 6.52 4.06
N CYS A 67 -12.65 7.43 4.20
CA CYS A 67 -12.71 8.49 5.23
C CYS A 67 -12.46 9.92 4.72
N GLY A 68 -12.13 10.07 3.43
CA GLY A 68 -11.77 11.34 2.80
C GLY A 68 -10.36 11.85 3.20
N ALA A 69 -9.59 11.09 3.97
CA ALA A 69 -8.24 11.47 4.37
C ALA A 69 -7.22 11.05 3.30
N ARG A 70 -6.46 12.01 2.76
CA ARG A 70 -5.46 11.74 1.73
C ARG A 70 -4.09 11.47 2.36
N LEU A 71 -3.60 10.25 2.25
CA LEU A 71 -2.23 9.90 2.64
C LEU A 71 -1.28 9.96 1.44
N ARG A 72 -0.08 10.50 1.64
CA ARG A 72 0.98 10.59 0.61
C ARG A 72 2.31 9.99 1.06
N GLN A 73 2.31 9.34 2.22
CA GLN A 73 3.51 8.78 2.83
C GLN A 73 3.23 7.32 3.22
N LEU A 74 4.14 6.44 2.80
CA LEU A 74 4.18 5.05 3.23
C LEU A 74 5.13 4.90 4.42
N PRO A 75 4.89 3.92 5.32
CA PRO A 75 3.69 3.08 5.41
C PRO A 75 2.49 3.85 5.98
N MET A 76 1.27 3.48 5.55
CA MET A 76 0.01 4.06 6.03
C MET A 76 -0.41 3.44 7.37
N LEU A 77 0.40 3.71 8.40
CA LEU A 77 0.18 3.18 9.76
C LEU A 77 -1.13 3.74 10.36
N PRO A 78 -1.80 3.01 11.28
CA PRO A 78 -3.06 3.46 11.88
C PRO A 78 -2.99 4.87 12.47
N GLN A 79 -1.91 5.23 13.17
CA GLN A 79 -1.72 6.56 13.73
C GLN A 79 -1.57 7.67 12.67
N ASN A 80 -1.02 7.33 11.49
CA ASN A 80 -0.89 8.29 10.39
C ASN A 80 -2.25 8.50 9.72
N VAL A 81 -3.04 7.43 9.57
CA VAL A 81 -4.42 7.50 9.07
C VAL A 81 -5.27 8.32 10.04
N TRP A 82 -5.18 8.04 11.34
CA TRP A 82 -5.86 8.79 12.39
C TRP A 82 -5.51 10.29 12.36
N ALA A 83 -4.23 10.62 12.32
CA ALA A 83 -3.78 12.01 12.24
C ALA A 83 -4.29 12.71 10.96
N ALA A 84 -4.34 12.01 9.83
CA ALA A 84 -4.86 12.55 8.58
C ALA A 84 -6.38 12.81 8.65
N ILE A 85 -7.14 11.96 9.34
CA ILE A 85 -8.58 12.16 9.59
C ILE A 85 -8.80 13.40 10.48
N GLN A 86 -8.04 13.53 11.58
CA GLN A 86 -8.15 14.70 12.48
C GLN A 86 -7.82 16.01 11.77
N LYS A 87 -6.72 16.04 11.02
CA LYS A 87 -6.32 17.23 10.25
C LYS A 87 -7.39 17.68 9.26
N LYS A 88 -8.11 16.74 8.65
CA LYS A 88 -9.23 17.04 7.75
C LYS A 88 -10.42 17.63 8.52
N ALA A 89 -10.74 17.09 9.69
CA ALA A 89 -11.82 17.63 10.53
C ALA A 89 -11.53 19.08 10.94
N ASP A 90 -10.30 19.39 11.34
CA ASP A 90 -9.87 20.74 11.72
C ASP A 90 -9.89 21.74 10.55
N GLN A 91 -9.76 21.25 9.31
CA GLN A 91 -9.78 22.05 8.09
C GLN A 91 -11.19 22.23 7.49
N SER A 92 -12.19 21.52 8.03
CA SER A 92 -13.57 21.71 7.64
C SER A 92 -14.07 22.96 8.37
N PRO A 93 -14.40 24.06 7.67
CA PRO A 93 -14.86 25.27 8.35
C PRO A 93 -16.12 24.93 9.15
N SER A 94 -16.20 25.46 10.38
CA SER A 94 -17.45 25.48 11.15
C SER A 94 -18.55 25.95 10.22
N ALA A 95 -19.55 25.10 10.00
CA ALA A 95 -20.84 25.56 9.52
C ALA A 95 -21.43 26.58 10.48
#